data_AF-A0A2N2PQK3-F1
#
_entry.id   AF-A0A2N2PQK3-F1
#
_cell.length_a   1.000
_cell.length_b   1.000
_cell.length_c   1.000
_cell.angle_alpha   90.00
_cell.angle_beta   90.00
_cell.angle_gamma   90.00
#
_symmetry.space_group_name_H-M   'P 1'
#
loop_
_entity.id
_entity.type
_entity.pdbx_description
1 polymer ?
#
loop_
_entity_poly.entity_id
_entity_poly.type
_entity_poly.pdbx_seq_one_letter_code
_entity_poly.pdbx_strand_id
1 'polypeptide(L)'
;MVSATVRVEEQRQYVPKVGVGDDRWLWQALFAPGQTAVAVATPYRVAGAATLRLRIWGNSSAPANPDHHLVVTLNDEPVADETWDGMGVHVIGATVPAGVLKAGENQLTLRAPGDTGAQADAALLDWAEITYTRDLTLEGGDLTFDGAATGYAVRVDDRPAALWDITNPAQPVALVDYQAEGGTLSFAADGTPRRFIVATAAGLRKPAALTPVADFDPSANSPQTLRAWPGGADEIIVTVPQFRDALQPLVDARQAAGLRVAVVDLTAVYDTFAHGRADPAAIRALVQQARTYWASPAPRYLLLAGDASYDPRDHLAGPERDLVPTRLIDTAFTGWTASDVWYALPDDSPAAVPALAVGRFPAQTPAQMAAMVAKTLAYERADPAAPWRDTALILADNDDPGFAAAAEAFAAALRAYQARVITVAGDGSEVRADLLRAFDAGIGLLGYFGHGSLNLWAQERVFSVEDVAKLSNRDRLPLVFTLTCLSGFFEHPTTPSLGEILLRAEGGGAVAALVPSSAAVLSDQRLLAEGLARALADRQGGRVTLGDLVHQAQTGLGDQSPGVREVLLTFNLLGDPALTIAH
;
A
#
# COMPACT_ATOMS: atom_id res chain seq x y z
N MET A 1 -5.27 -43.09 -8.68
CA MET A 1 -6.12 -41.88 -8.69
C MET A 1 -5.88 -41.11 -7.41
N VAL A 2 -5.94 -39.78 -7.49
CA VAL A 2 -5.80 -38.87 -6.34
C VAL A 2 -6.81 -37.74 -6.45
N SER A 3 -7.08 -37.07 -5.33
CA SER A 3 -7.80 -35.80 -5.35
C SER A 3 -6.91 -34.70 -5.92
N ALA A 4 -7.48 -33.81 -6.71
CA ALA A 4 -6.82 -32.63 -7.22
C ALA A 4 -7.77 -31.43 -7.20
N THR A 5 -7.22 -30.26 -6.90
CA THR A 5 -7.96 -29.00 -6.88
C THR A 5 -7.41 -28.09 -7.97
N VAL A 6 -8.28 -27.64 -8.89
CA VAL A 6 -8.00 -26.48 -9.74
C VAL A 6 -8.58 -25.26 -9.05
N ARG A 7 -7.78 -24.20 -8.92
CA ARG A 7 -8.21 -22.88 -8.48
C ARG A 7 -8.07 -21.89 -9.63
N VAL A 8 -9.09 -21.08 -9.86
CA VAL A 8 -9.05 -19.93 -10.77
C VAL A 8 -9.40 -18.66 -10.00
N GLU A 9 -8.66 -17.60 -10.31
CA GLU A 9 -8.82 -16.25 -9.78
C GLU A 9 -8.14 -15.27 -10.75
N GLU A 10 -8.62 -14.03 -10.83
CA GLU A 10 -7.87 -12.94 -11.44
C GLU A 10 -7.95 -11.71 -10.53
N GLN A 11 -6.89 -10.91 -10.51
CA GLN A 11 -6.83 -9.70 -9.68
C GLN A 11 -7.28 -8.51 -10.51
N ARG A 12 -8.55 -8.09 -10.35
CA ARG A 12 -9.15 -7.00 -11.16
C ARG A 12 -9.64 -5.81 -10.35
N GLN A 13 -10.08 -6.03 -9.11
CA GLN A 13 -10.65 -4.96 -8.29
C GLN A 13 -10.06 -4.99 -6.89
N TYR A 14 -9.48 -3.88 -6.47
CA TYR A 14 -9.00 -3.70 -5.11
C TYR A 14 -10.15 -3.31 -4.16
N VAL A 15 -10.30 -4.02 -3.05
CA VAL A 15 -11.26 -3.72 -1.99
C VAL A 15 -10.49 -3.49 -0.69
N PRO A 16 -10.30 -2.23 -0.23
CA PRO A 16 -9.48 -1.94 0.94
C PRO A 16 -10.10 -2.44 2.25
N LYS A 17 -11.39 -2.77 2.30
CA LYS A 17 -12.10 -3.16 3.54
C LYS A 17 -12.18 -4.66 3.79
N VAL A 18 -11.49 -5.49 3.01
CA VAL A 18 -11.39 -6.93 3.35
C VAL A 18 -10.56 -7.10 4.62
N GLY A 19 -10.87 -8.12 5.41
CA GLY A 19 -10.26 -8.35 6.72
C GLY A 19 -8.76 -8.65 6.66
N VAL A 20 -8.10 -8.58 7.82
CA VAL A 20 -6.68 -8.90 7.94
C VAL A 20 -6.41 -10.36 7.57
N GLY A 21 -5.53 -10.57 6.58
CA GLY A 21 -5.17 -11.89 6.07
C GLY A 21 -5.98 -12.35 4.87
N ASP A 22 -6.97 -11.58 4.42
CA ASP A 22 -7.75 -11.84 3.22
C ASP A 22 -7.11 -11.24 1.97
N ASP A 23 -7.46 -11.79 0.80
CA ASP A 23 -7.09 -11.19 -0.47
C ASP A 23 -7.87 -9.90 -0.69
N ARG A 24 -7.13 -8.82 -0.98
CA ARG A 24 -7.67 -7.48 -1.23
C ARG A 24 -8.02 -7.29 -2.69
N TRP A 25 -7.56 -8.17 -3.55
CA TRP A 25 -7.89 -8.17 -4.95
C TRP A 25 -8.97 -9.21 -5.19
N LEU A 26 -10.05 -8.77 -5.84
CA LEU A 26 -11.19 -9.58 -6.22
C LEU A 26 -11.29 -9.63 -7.74
N TRP A 27 -11.97 -10.63 -8.24
CA TRP A 27 -12.02 -10.98 -9.64
C TRP A 27 -13.17 -10.32 -10.39
N GLN A 28 -14.41 -10.71 -10.09
CA GLN A 28 -15.53 -10.37 -10.95
C GLN A 28 -16.70 -9.86 -10.13
N ALA A 29 -17.01 -8.58 -10.29
CA ALA A 29 -18.21 -7.99 -9.74
C ALA A 29 -19.46 -8.44 -10.50
N LEU A 30 -20.53 -8.65 -9.75
CA LEU A 30 -21.85 -9.03 -10.20
C LEU A 30 -22.88 -8.18 -9.46
N PHE A 31 -23.74 -7.49 -10.20
CA PHE A 31 -24.82 -6.67 -9.66
C PHE A 31 -26.17 -7.33 -9.99
N ALA A 32 -27.06 -7.45 -9.02
CA ALA A 32 -28.38 -8.01 -9.24
C ALA A 32 -29.36 -6.97 -9.83
N PRO A 33 -30.25 -7.35 -10.76
CA PRO A 33 -30.26 -8.62 -11.48
C PRO A 33 -29.12 -8.69 -12.51
N GLY A 34 -28.41 -9.81 -12.57
CA GLY A 34 -27.29 -9.97 -13.50
C GLY A 34 -26.74 -11.39 -13.53
N GLN A 35 -25.84 -11.64 -14.49
CA GLN A 35 -25.08 -12.88 -14.56
C GLN A 35 -23.66 -12.64 -15.09
N THR A 36 -22.73 -13.51 -14.70
CA THR A 36 -21.38 -13.57 -15.24
C THR A 36 -20.94 -15.03 -15.40
N ALA A 37 -19.98 -15.29 -16.28
CA ALA A 37 -19.44 -16.61 -16.51
C ALA A 37 -17.91 -16.58 -16.56
N VAL A 38 -17.29 -17.61 -16.00
CA VAL A 38 -15.83 -17.81 -15.99
C VAL A 38 -15.48 -19.21 -16.48
N ALA A 39 -14.36 -19.33 -17.18
CA ALA A 39 -13.87 -20.62 -17.67
C ALA A 39 -12.97 -21.29 -16.62
N VAL A 40 -13.18 -22.59 -16.39
CA VAL A 40 -12.36 -23.42 -15.49
C VAL A 40 -11.85 -24.64 -16.26
N ALA A 41 -10.55 -24.66 -16.53
CA ALA A 41 -9.93 -25.81 -17.19
C ALA A 41 -9.56 -26.90 -16.18
N THR A 42 -10.07 -28.11 -16.37
CA THR A 42 -9.60 -29.30 -15.62
C THR A 42 -8.76 -30.17 -16.57
N PRO A 43 -7.42 -30.16 -16.44
CA PRO A 43 -6.55 -30.73 -17.47
C PRO A 43 -6.63 -32.27 -17.56
N TYR A 44 -7.13 -32.93 -16.52
CA TYR A 44 -7.14 -34.38 -16.42
C TYR A 44 -8.53 -34.98 -16.59
N ARG A 45 -8.57 -36.28 -16.89
CA ARG A 45 -9.81 -37.05 -16.89
C ARG A 45 -10.52 -36.90 -15.55
N VAL A 46 -11.78 -36.51 -15.61
CA VAL A 46 -12.68 -36.39 -14.47
C VAL A 46 -13.40 -37.71 -14.27
N ALA A 47 -13.39 -38.23 -13.05
CA ALA A 47 -14.14 -39.42 -12.67
C ALA A 47 -14.99 -39.16 -11.42
N GLY A 48 -16.25 -39.60 -11.46
CA GLY A 48 -17.17 -39.47 -10.34
C GLY A 48 -17.66 -38.03 -10.13
N ALA A 49 -18.20 -37.78 -8.93
CA ALA A 49 -18.60 -36.44 -8.50
C ALA A 49 -17.36 -35.59 -8.15
N ALA A 50 -17.53 -34.28 -8.23
CA ALA A 50 -16.53 -33.30 -7.80
C ALA A 50 -17.11 -32.37 -6.73
N THR A 51 -16.28 -31.51 -6.16
CA THR A 51 -16.68 -30.49 -5.20
C THR A 51 -16.29 -29.13 -5.74
N LEU A 52 -17.24 -28.21 -5.81
CA LEU A 52 -17.03 -26.81 -6.11
C LEU A 52 -16.97 -26.02 -4.80
N ARG A 53 -16.04 -25.09 -4.69
CA ARG A 53 -16.03 -24.03 -3.67
C ARG A 53 -15.86 -22.68 -4.35
N LEU A 54 -16.62 -21.70 -3.91
CA LEU A 54 -16.49 -20.31 -4.35
C LEU A 54 -16.26 -19.44 -3.14
N ARG A 55 -15.39 -18.45 -3.25
CA ARG A 55 -15.33 -17.35 -2.29
C ARG A 55 -15.88 -16.10 -2.93
N ILE A 56 -16.86 -15.52 -2.26
CA ILE A 56 -17.58 -14.33 -2.68
C ILE A 56 -17.42 -13.27 -1.59
N TRP A 57 -17.26 -12.02 -1.99
CA TRP A 57 -17.43 -10.87 -1.13
C TRP A 57 -18.83 -10.28 -1.34
N GLY A 58 -19.71 -10.40 -0.35
CA GLY A 58 -20.98 -9.69 -0.28
C GLY A 58 -20.72 -8.20 -0.09
N ASN A 59 -21.26 -7.38 -0.99
CA ASN A 59 -21.09 -5.94 -1.00
C ASN A 59 -22.43 -5.20 -0.93
N SER A 60 -23.33 -5.70 -0.09
CA SER A 60 -24.58 -5.04 0.28
C SER A 60 -24.77 -5.05 1.80
N SER A 61 -25.43 -4.03 2.31
CA SER A 61 -26.00 -3.99 3.66
C SER A 61 -27.41 -3.41 3.58
N ALA A 62 -28.15 -3.83 2.55
CA ALA A 62 -29.51 -3.37 2.33
C ALA A 62 -30.40 -3.87 3.48
N PRO A 63 -31.48 -3.15 3.85
CA PRO A 63 -32.35 -3.59 4.95
C PRO A 63 -33.12 -4.91 4.69
N ALA A 64 -33.14 -5.40 3.45
CA ALA A 64 -33.74 -6.70 3.12
C ALA A 64 -32.92 -7.82 3.79
N ASN A 65 -33.57 -8.92 4.18
CA ASN A 65 -32.87 -10.06 4.78
C ASN A 65 -33.50 -11.37 4.28
N PRO A 66 -32.76 -12.20 3.51
CA PRO A 66 -31.40 -11.98 3.03
C PRO A 66 -31.32 -10.84 2.00
N ASP A 67 -30.19 -10.12 1.91
CA ASP A 67 -29.96 -9.10 0.88
C ASP A 67 -29.20 -9.60 -0.34
N HIS A 68 -28.65 -10.82 -0.30
CA HIS A 68 -27.97 -11.47 -1.40
C HIS A 68 -28.63 -12.78 -1.83
N HIS A 69 -28.66 -13.04 -3.15
CA HIS A 69 -29.05 -14.33 -3.72
C HIS A 69 -28.19 -14.66 -4.94
N LEU A 70 -27.55 -15.83 -4.93
CA LEU A 70 -26.71 -16.31 -6.01
C LEU A 70 -27.04 -17.74 -6.42
N VAL A 71 -27.34 -17.92 -7.71
CA VAL A 71 -27.50 -19.22 -8.36
C VAL A 71 -26.23 -19.55 -9.14
N VAL A 72 -25.68 -20.74 -8.91
CA VAL A 72 -24.44 -21.21 -9.51
C VAL A 72 -24.73 -22.39 -10.43
N THR A 73 -24.25 -22.31 -11.67
CA THR A 73 -24.33 -23.41 -12.63
C THR A 73 -22.94 -23.76 -13.15
N LEU A 74 -22.70 -25.04 -13.41
CA LEU A 74 -21.48 -25.55 -14.02
C LEU A 74 -21.86 -26.35 -15.27
N ASN A 75 -21.40 -25.93 -16.44
CA ASN A 75 -21.78 -26.51 -17.74
C ASN A 75 -23.32 -26.64 -17.89
N ASP A 76 -24.03 -25.55 -17.59
CA ASP A 76 -25.50 -25.44 -17.59
C ASP A 76 -26.26 -26.25 -16.53
N GLU A 77 -25.58 -27.06 -15.71
CA GLU A 77 -26.21 -27.77 -14.59
C GLU A 77 -26.20 -26.91 -13.33
N PRO A 78 -27.35 -26.66 -12.67
CA PRO A 78 -27.40 -26.00 -11.36
C PRO A 78 -26.69 -26.81 -10.30
N VAL A 79 -25.73 -26.18 -9.60
CA VAL A 79 -24.93 -26.83 -8.55
C VAL A 79 -25.09 -26.15 -7.19
N ALA A 80 -25.49 -24.89 -7.13
CA ALA A 80 -25.83 -24.19 -5.88
C ALA A 80 -26.91 -23.11 -6.11
N ASP A 81 -27.66 -22.82 -5.06
CA ASP A 81 -28.66 -21.77 -4.96
C ASP A 81 -28.62 -21.28 -3.50
N GLU A 82 -27.98 -20.14 -3.26
CA GLU A 82 -27.61 -19.66 -1.93
C GLU A 82 -28.12 -18.25 -1.70
N THR A 83 -28.60 -18.00 -0.47
CA THR A 83 -28.96 -16.67 -0.01
C THR A 83 -28.23 -16.35 1.29
N TRP A 84 -27.76 -15.12 1.45
CA TRP A 84 -27.09 -14.67 2.67
C TRP A 84 -27.32 -13.18 2.90
N ASP A 85 -26.91 -12.70 4.07
CA ASP A 85 -27.15 -11.33 4.53
C ASP A 85 -25.84 -10.62 4.84
N GLY A 86 -25.72 -9.36 4.42
CA GLY A 86 -24.70 -8.41 4.83
C GLY A 86 -23.37 -8.47 4.09
N MET A 87 -22.51 -7.51 4.42
CA MET A 87 -21.18 -7.37 3.84
C MET A 87 -20.18 -8.38 4.41
N GLY A 88 -19.30 -8.89 3.57
CA GLY A 88 -18.16 -9.70 3.99
C GLY A 88 -17.98 -10.97 3.16
N VAL A 89 -17.13 -11.85 3.65
CA VAL A 89 -16.79 -13.09 2.97
C VAL A 89 -17.92 -14.11 3.12
N HIS A 90 -18.39 -14.65 2.00
CA HIS A 90 -19.30 -15.78 1.93
C HIS A 90 -18.64 -16.90 1.09
N VAL A 91 -18.65 -18.14 1.60
CA VAL A 91 -18.07 -19.29 0.91
C VAL A 91 -19.18 -20.26 0.54
N ILE A 92 -19.39 -20.44 -0.76
CA ILE A 92 -20.36 -21.41 -1.29
C ILE A 92 -19.63 -22.73 -1.52
N GLY A 93 -20.22 -23.84 -1.03
CA GLY A 93 -19.73 -25.19 -1.26
C GLY A 93 -20.79 -26.05 -1.92
N ALA A 94 -20.47 -26.71 -3.03
CA ALA A 94 -21.42 -27.52 -3.78
C ALA A 94 -20.84 -28.87 -4.21
N THR A 95 -21.69 -29.89 -4.24
CA THR A 95 -21.35 -31.16 -4.90
C THR A 95 -21.70 -31.06 -6.37
N VAL A 96 -20.72 -31.31 -7.23
CA VAL A 96 -20.90 -31.38 -8.67
C VAL A 96 -21.22 -32.83 -9.05
N PRO A 97 -22.41 -33.13 -9.61
CA PRO A 97 -22.77 -34.48 -10.00
C PRO A 97 -21.80 -35.10 -11.01
N ALA A 98 -21.68 -36.43 -10.98
CA ALA A 98 -20.85 -37.16 -11.93
C ALA A 98 -21.33 -36.91 -13.38
N GLY A 99 -20.40 -36.58 -14.27
CA GLY A 99 -20.69 -36.31 -15.68
C GLY A 99 -20.94 -34.82 -16.02
N VAL A 100 -21.11 -33.96 -15.02
CA VAL A 100 -21.25 -32.50 -15.22
C VAL A 100 -19.90 -31.88 -15.53
N LEU A 101 -18.89 -32.15 -14.69
CA LEU A 101 -17.52 -31.68 -14.89
C LEU A 101 -16.85 -32.50 -16.01
N LYS A 102 -16.28 -31.80 -16.99
CA LYS A 102 -15.64 -32.36 -18.18
C LYS A 102 -14.14 -32.11 -18.13
N ALA A 103 -13.34 -33.04 -18.66
CA ALA A 103 -11.94 -32.76 -18.94
C ALA A 103 -11.81 -31.62 -19.97
N GLY A 104 -10.83 -30.75 -19.79
CA GLY A 104 -10.69 -29.51 -20.56
C GLY A 104 -11.48 -28.35 -19.95
N GLU A 105 -11.97 -27.46 -20.80
CA GLU A 105 -12.68 -26.25 -20.38
C GLU A 105 -14.10 -26.54 -19.86
N ASN A 106 -14.45 -25.91 -18.74
CA ASN A 106 -15.79 -25.93 -18.15
C ASN A 106 -16.25 -24.48 -17.95
N GLN A 107 -17.55 -24.23 -18.07
CA GLN A 107 -18.12 -22.91 -17.84
C GLN A 107 -18.81 -22.87 -16.47
N LEU A 108 -18.32 -22.02 -15.59
CA LEU A 108 -18.95 -21.70 -14.31
C LEU A 108 -19.72 -20.39 -14.46
N THR A 109 -21.03 -20.42 -14.29
CA THR A 109 -21.90 -19.24 -14.41
C THR A 109 -22.54 -18.91 -13.07
N LEU A 110 -22.44 -17.63 -12.70
CA LEU A 110 -22.94 -17.03 -11.46
C LEU A 110 -24.07 -16.07 -11.85
N ARG A 111 -25.27 -16.29 -11.32
CA ARG A 111 -26.45 -15.46 -11.60
C ARG A 111 -27.01 -14.91 -10.30
N ALA A 112 -27.12 -13.59 -10.21
CA ALA A 112 -27.80 -12.89 -9.13
C ALA A 112 -29.21 -12.50 -9.62
N PRO A 113 -30.30 -13.16 -9.17
CA PRO A 113 -31.63 -12.96 -9.76
C PRO A 113 -32.27 -11.60 -9.47
N GLY A 114 -31.87 -10.93 -8.36
CA GLY A 114 -32.44 -9.64 -7.95
C GLY A 114 -33.84 -9.74 -7.35
N ASP A 115 -34.17 -10.86 -6.71
CA ASP A 115 -35.49 -11.20 -6.16
C ASP A 115 -35.55 -11.16 -4.62
N THR A 116 -34.49 -10.72 -3.95
CA THR A 116 -34.42 -10.56 -2.49
C THR A 116 -35.24 -9.37 -1.98
N GLY A 117 -35.57 -8.42 -2.87
CA GLY A 117 -36.17 -7.13 -2.49
C GLY A 117 -35.16 -6.11 -1.98
N ALA A 118 -33.86 -6.42 -1.98
CA ALA A 118 -32.79 -5.46 -1.73
C ALA A 118 -32.79 -4.35 -2.80
N GLN A 119 -32.54 -3.10 -2.39
CA GLN A 119 -32.47 -1.96 -3.32
C GLN A 119 -31.22 -2.00 -4.20
N ALA A 120 -30.16 -2.61 -3.69
CA ALA A 120 -28.92 -2.91 -4.41
C ALA A 120 -28.33 -4.19 -3.82
N ASP A 121 -28.00 -5.13 -4.69
CA ASP A 121 -27.26 -6.36 -4.35
C ASP A 121 -26.04 -6.41 -5.28
N ALA A 122 -24.86 -6.42 -4.67
CA ALA A 122 -23.58 -6.55 -5.35
C ALA A 122 -22.76 -7.64 -4.68
N ALA A 123 -22.25 -8.58 -5.47
CA ALA A 123 -21.38 -9.66 -5.03
C ALA A 123 -20.12 -9.68 -5.90
N LEU A 124 -18.96 -9.93 -5.30
CA LEU A 124 -17.70 -10.00 -6.02
C LEU A 124 -17.09 -11.39 -5.86
N LEU A 125 -16.88 -12.09 -6.97
CA LEU A 125 -16.13 -13.33 -6.97
C LEU A 125 -14.67 -13.04 -6.63
N ASP A 126 -14.12 -13.76 -5.67
CA ASP A 126 -12.68 -13.79 -5.36
C ASP A 126 -12.04 -14.92 -6.17
N TRP A 127 -12.34 -16.17 -5.81
CA TRP A 127 -11.84 -17.37 -6.49
C TRP A 127 -12.90 -18.46 -6.61
N ALA A 128 -12.65 -19.39 -7.53
CA ALA A 128 -13.37 -20.65 -7.66
C ALA A 128 -12.41 -21.84 -7.60
N GLU A 129 -12.73 -22.84 -6.79
CA GLU A 129 -11.98 -24.08 -6.62
C GLU A 129 -12.84 -25.28 -7.01
N ILE A 130 -12.34 -26.15 -7.89
CA ILE A 130 -12.95 -27.43 -8.22
C ILE A 130 -12.02 -28.56 -7.80
N THR A 131 -12.48 -29.36 -6.84
CA THR A 131 -11.79 -30.55 -6.36
C THR A 131 -12.41 -31.80 -6.98
N TYR A 132 -11.60 -32.62 -7.65
CA TYR A 132 -12.06 -33.80 -8.38
C TYR A 132 -11.02 -34.92 -8.33
N THR A 133 -11.46 -36.14 -8.63
CA THR A 133 -10.55 -37.28 -8.72
C THR A 133 -9.90 -37.31 -10.10
N ARG A 134 -8.57 -37.43 -10.13
CA ARG A 134 -7.77 -37.56 -11.36
C ARG A 134 -6.84 -38.76 -11.35
N ASP A 135 -6.43 -39.18 -12.55
CA ASP A 135 -5.32 -40.10 -12.73
C ASP A 135 -3.97 -39.41 -12.47
N LEU A 136 -2.97 -40.22 -12.08
CA LEU A 136 -1.60 -39.75 -11.90
C LEU A 136 -0.86 -39.94 -13.22
N THR A 137 -0.95 -38.94 -14.09
CA THR A 137 -0.21 -38.89 -15.35
C THR A 137 0.69 -37.67 -15.32
N LEU A 138 1.96 -37.85 -15.64
CA LEU A 138 2.94 -36.76 -15.75
C LEU A 138 2.79 -36.13 -17.14
N GLU A 139 2.34 -34.88 -17.18
CA GLU A 139 2.19 -34.06 -18.38
C GLU A 139 2.99 -32.77 -18.19
N GLY A 140 3.85 -32.39 -19.15
CA GLY A 140 4.63 -31.14 -19.05
C GLY A 140 5.95 -31.24 -18.28
N GLY A 141 6.41 -32.45 -17.95
CA GLY A 141 7.76 -32.70 -17.43
C GLY A 141 7.85 -32.94 -15.92
N ASP A 142 6.90 -32.45 -15.13
CA ASP A 142 6.76 -32.72 -13.69
C ASP A 142 5.29 -32.90 -13.27
N LEU A 143 5.09 -33.60 -12.14
CA LEU A 143 3.80 -33.84 -11.53
C LEU A 143 3.91 -33.71 -10.02
N THR A 144 3.20 -32.75 -9.44
CA THR A 144 3.00 -32.66 -8.00
C THR A 144 1.62 -33.19 -7.63
N PHE A 145 1.52 -33.95 -6.52
CA PHE A 145 0.24 -34.41 -6.01
C PHE A 145 0.28 -34.70 -4.50
N ASP A 146 -0.88 -34.60 -3.88
CA ASP A 146 -1.12 -34.97 -2.49
C ASP A 146 -1.88 -36.30 -2.43
N GLY A 147 -1.64 -37.10 -1.40
CA GLY A 147 -2.37 -38.35 -1.20
C GLY A 147 -2.05 -39.05 0.11
N ALA A 148 -2.90 -40.00 0.49
CA ALA A 148 -2.74 -40.83 1.69
C ALA A 148 -2.86 -42.34 1.40
N ALA A 149 -2.54 -42.77 0.19
CA ALA A 149 -2.50 -44.19 -0.17
C ALA A 149 -1.19 -44.84 0.31
N THR A 150 -1.18 -46.17 0.41
CA THR A 150 0.00 -46.98 0.75
C THR A 150 0.94 -47.22 -0.45
N GLY A 151 0.57 -46.72 -1.62
CA GLY A 151 1.39 -46.79 -2.82
C GLY A 151 0.73 -46.06 -3.97
N TYR A 152 1.56 -45.66 -4.94
CA TYR A 152 1.12 -44.91 -6.11
C TYR A 152 1.70 -45.52 -7.37
N ALA A 153 0.94 -45.43 -8.44
CA ALA A 153 1.37 -45.69 -9.80
C ALA A 153 1.16 -44.42 -10.62
N VAL A 154 2.27 -43.85 -11.11
CA VAL A 154 2.31 -42.62 -11.90
C VAL A 154 2.67 -43.00 -13.33
N ARG A 155 1.81 -42.66 -14.28
CA ARG A 155 2.12 -42.80 -15.69
C ARG A 155 3.13 -41.73 -16.09
N VAL A 156 4.26 -42.16 -16.63
CA VAL A 156 5.39 -41.30 -17.02
C VAL A 156 5.76 -41.59 -18.47
N ASP A 157 5.91 -40.54 -19.27
CA ASP A 157 6.29 -40.68 -20.68
C ASP A 157 7.78 -41.05 -20.85
N ASP A 158 8.60 -40.61 -19.89
CA ASP A 158 10.05 -40.83 -19.86
C ASP A 158 10.51 -41.38 -18.49
N ARG A 159 11.79 -41.81 -18.41
CA ARG A 159 12.37 -42.18 -17.11
C ARG A 159 12.35 -40.97 -16.16
N PRO A 160 11.82 -41.12 -14.94
CA PRO A 160 11.79 -40.04 -13.97
C PRO A 160 13.22 -39.74 -13.52
N ALA A 161 13.56 -38.45 -13.50
CA ALA A 161 14.85 -37.95 -13.02
C ALA A 161 14.82 -37.68 -11.51
N ALA A 162 13.63 -37.46 -10.94
CA ALA A 162 13.44 -37.15 -9.54
C ALA A 162 12.07 -37.68 -9.05
N LEU A 163 12.09 -38.32 -7.89
CA LEU A 163 10.90 -38.65 -7.09
C LEU A 163 11.19 -38.23 -5.65
N TRP A 164 10.39 -37.31 -5.10
CA TRP A 164 10.61 -36.75 -3.78
C TRP A 164 9.31 -36.69 -2.98
N ASP A 165 9.40 -37.00 -1.69
CA ASP A 165 8.43 -36.57 -0.69
C ASP A 165 8.77 -35.12 -0.30
N ILE A 166 7.87 -34.20 -0.62
CA ILE A 166 7.96 -32.77 -0.34
C ILE A 166 6.93 -32.32 0.71
N THR A 167 6.40 -33.26 1.51
CA THR A 167 5.45 -32.96 2.59
C THR A 167 6.02 -31.93 3.56
N ASN A 168 7.32 -32.03 3.87
CA ASN A 168 8.06 -30.97 4.54
C ASN A 168 8.90 -30.20 3.51
N PRO A 169 8.48 -29.00 3.06
CA PRO A 169 9.21 -28.25 2.05
C PRO A 169 10.59 -27.78 2.51
N ALA A 170 10.86 -27.73 3.83
CA ALA A 170 12.18 -27.39 4.37
C ALA A 170 13.13 -28.60 4.42
N GLN A 171 12.60 -29.82 4.30
CA GLN A 171 13.36 -31.08 4.36
C GLN A 171 12.78 -32.09 3.37
N PRO A 172 12.90 -31.85 2.05
CA PRO A 172 12.39 -32.77 1.06
C PRO A 172 13.24 -34.07 1.07
N VAL A 173 12.59 -35.23 0.92
CA VAL A 173 13.22 -36.56 0.97
C VAL A 173 13.17 -37.21 -0.40
N ALA A 174 14.33 -37.51 -1.00
CA ALA A 174 14.40 -38.26 -2.24
C ALA A 174 13.98 -39.72 -2.01
N LEU A 175 13.06 -40.23 -2.82
CA LEU A 175 12.63 -41.64 -2.79
C LEU A 175 13.33 -42.39 -3.91
N VAL A 176 14.20 -43.33 -3.54
CA VAL A 176 15.01 -44.11 -4.48
C VAL A 176 14.46 -45.52 -4.72
N ASP A 177 13.60 -46.01 -3.82
CA ASP A 177 12.99 -47.34 -3.89
C ASP A 177 11.67 -47.30 -4.69
N TYR A 178 11.79 -47.18 -6.01
CA TYR A 178 10.67 -47.23 -6.95
C TYR A 178 10.90 -48.23 -8.08
N GLN A 179 9.83 -48.69 -8.72
CA GLN A 179 9.86 -49.51 -9.92
C GLN A 179 9.40 -48.67 -11.11
N ALA A 180 10.14 -48.72 -12.23
CA ALA A 180 9.76 -48.03 -13.46
C ALA A 180 9.73 -49.04 -14.62
N GLU A 181 8.53 -49.46 -15.01
CA GLU A 181 8.32 -50.44 -16.09
C GLU A 181 7.08 -50.06 -16.92
N GLY A 182 7.14 -50.27 -18.24
CA GLY A 182 5.99 -50.07 -19.12
C GLY A 182 5.38 -48.66 -19.13
N GLY A 183 6.19 -47.62 -18.89
CA GLY A 183 5.71 -46.23 -18.81
C GLY A 183 4.98 -45.90 -17.50
N THR A 184 5.18 -46.69 -16.45
CA THR A 184 4.62 -46.46 -15.12
C THR A 184 5.73 -46.49 -14.07
N LEU A 185 5.81 -45.43 -13.25
CA LEU A 185 6.58 -45.40 -12.02
C LEU A 185 5.68 -45.79 -10.85
N SER A 186 6.08 -46.78 -10.08
CA SER A 186 5.37 -47.27 -8.90
C SER A 186 6.25 -47.19 -7.67
N PHE A 187 5.72 -46.69 -6.56
CA PHE A 187 6.43 -46.60 -5.29
C PHE A 187 5.49 -46.79 -4.10
N ALA A 188 6.04 -47.27 -2.98
CA ALA A 188 5.31 -47.46 -1.74
C ALA A 188 5.24 -46.15 -0.93
N ALA A 189 4.18 -46.02 -0.14
CA ALA A 189 3.98 -44.95 0.83
C ALA A 189 3.36 -45.54 2.11
N ASP A 190 3.28 -44.76 3.17
CA ASP A 190 2.87 -45.23 4.51
C ASP A 190 1.36 -45.10 4.79
N GLY A 191 0.57 -44.63 3.83
CA GLY A 191 -0.87 -44.38 4.02
C GLY A 191 -1.21 -43.14 4.83
N THR A 192 -0.24 -42.28 5.14
CA THR A 192 -0.46 -40.97 5.77
C THR A 192 -0.55 -39.87 4.70
N PRO A 193 -1.17 -38.72 4.99
CA PRO A 193 -1.18 -37.59 4.06
C PRO A 193 0.24 -37.12 3.73
N ARG A 194 0.61 -37.23 2.46
CA ARG A 194 1.90 -36.85 1.90
C ARG A 194 1.74 -36.00 0.65
N ARG A 195 2.75 -35.20 0.34
CA ARG A 195 2.89 -34.48 -0.91
C ARG A 195 4.12 -34.98 -1.66
N PHE A 196 3.93 -35.41 -2.90
CA PHE A 196 5.01 -35.92 -3.74
C PHE A 196 5.21 -35.03 -4.97
N ILE A 197 6.44 -35.02 -5.47
CA ILE A 197 6.77 -34.54 -6.80
C ILE A 197 7.52 -35.62 -7.59
N VAL A 198 7.06 -35.88 -8.80
CA VAL A 198 7.74 -36.68 -9.82
C VAL A 198 8.18 -35.73 -10.92
N ALA A 199 9.44 -35.72 -11.29
CA ALA A 199 9.93 -34.91 -12.41
C ALA A 199 10.83 -35.74 -13.33
N THR A 200 10.67 -35.51 -14.63
CA THR A 200 11.61 -35.91 -15.67
C THR A 200 12.74 -34.88 -15.76
N ALA A 201 13.78 -35.16 -16.54
CA ALA A 201 14.85 -34.18 -16.78
C ALA A 201 14.31 -32.85 -17.36
N ALA A 202 13.24 -32.89 -18.16
CA ALA A 202 12.59 -31.70 -18.72
C ALA A 202 11.81 -30.89 -17.68
N GLY A 203 11.31 -31.53 -16.61
CA GLY A 203 10.58 -30.86 -15.53
C GLY A 203 11.48 -30.26 -14.45
N LEU A 204 12.78 -30.56 -14.44
CA LEU A 204 13.71 -29.97 -13.47
C LEU A 204 13.92 -28.48 -13.77
N ARG A 205 13.45 -27.63 -12.87
CA ARG A 205 13.63 -26.17 -12.94
C ARG A 205 14.98 -25.78 -12.35
N LYS A 206 15.66 -24.84 -13.00
CA LYS A 206 16.86 -24.16 -12.46
C LYS A 206 16.52 -22.69 -12.18
N PRO A 207 17.15 -22.06 -11.18
CA PRO A 207 16.98 -20.62 -10.98
C PRO A 207 17.39 -19.86 -12.25
N ALA A 208 16.66 -18.81 -12.60
CA ALA A 208 16.98 -17.97 -13.75
C ALA A 208 18.34 -17.27 -13.57
N ALA A 209 18.64 -16.85 -12.34
CA ALA A 209 19.94 -16.30 -11.94
C ALA A 209 20.19 -16.55 -10.44
N LEU A 210 21.46 -16.51 -10.05
CA LEU A 210 21.90 -16.39 -8.67
C LEU A 210 22.79 -15.15 -8.59
N THR A 211 22.31 -14.12 -7.91
CA THR A 211 23.02 -12.85 -7.74
C THR A 211 23.51 -12.72 -6.31
N PRO A 212 24.74 -12.22 -6.09
CA PRO A 212 25.16 -11.82 -4.76
C PRO A 212 24.29 -10.65 -4.27
N VAL A 213 24.15 -10.52 -2.95
CA VAL A 213 23.50 -9.35 -2.33
C VAL A 213 24.23 -8.09 -2.80
N ALA A 214 23.49 -7.10 -3.28
CA ALA A 214 24.06 -5.87 -3.78
C ALA A 214 24.93 -5.18 -2.72
N ASP A 215 26.10 -4.72 -3.15
CA ASP A 215 27.00 -3.94 -2.31
C ASP A 215 26.46 -2.52 -2.11
N PHE A 216 26.53 -2.05 -0.89
CA PHE A 216 26.29 -0.67 -0.53
C PHE A 216 27.63 0.08 -0.54
N ASP A 217 27.89 0.84 -1.59
CA ASP A 217 29.11 1.64 -1.72
C ASP A 217 28.83 3.15 -1.68
N PRO A 218 29.10 3.82 -0.55
CA PRO A 218 29.14 5.28 -0.54
C PRO A 218 30.56 5.89 -0.72
N SER A 219 31.63 5.11 -0.99
CA SER A 219 32.95 5.50 -1.60
C SER A 219 34.18 4.60 -1.28
N ALA A 220 34.07 3.31 -0.95
CA ALA A 220 35.19 2.47 -0.47
C ALA A 220 35.56 1.25 -1.35
N ASN A 221 36.87 0.98 -1.44
CA ASN A 221 37.56 -0.09 -2.20
C ASN A 221 37.21 -1.56 -1.83
N SER A 222 36.12 -1.82 -1.10
CA SER A 222 35.66 -3.18 -0.79
C SER A 222 34.12 -3.26 -0.68
N PRO A 223 33.50 -4.30 -1.24
CA PRO A 223 32.06 -4.54 -1.13
C PRO A 223 31.59 -4.69 0.33
N GLN A 224 30.61 -3.88 0.77
CA GLN A 224 29.98 -3.97 2.10
C GLN A 224 28.46 -3.96 1.96
N THR A 225 27.74 -4.81 2.70
CA THR A 225 26.27 -4.78 2.73
C THR A 225 25.75 -3.70 3.70
N LEU A 226 24.49 -3.29 3.58
CA LEU A 226 23.86 -2.33 4.51
C LEU A 226 23.90 -2.80 5.99
N ARG A 227 23.99 -4.12 6.23
CA ARG A 227 24.18 -4.69 7.57
C ARG A 227 25.57 -4.45 8.14
N ALA A 228 26.60 -4.53 7.30
CA ALA A 228 27.99 -4.45 7.70
C ALA A 228 28.58 -3.03 7.57
N TRP A 229 27.81 -2.08 7.00
CA TRP A 229 28.31 -0.74 6.77
C TRP A 229 28.68 -0.02 8.09
N PRO A 230 29.96 0.42 8.26
CA PRO A 230 30.43 1.00 9.50
C PRO A 230 30.25 2.52 9.58
N GLY A 231 29.73 3.17 8.53
CA GLY A 231 29.44 4.60 8.53
C GLY A 231 28.22 4.93 9.38
N GLY A 232 27.73 6.15 9.29
CA GLY A 232 26.37 6.47 9.70
C GLY A 232 25.87 7.74 9.03
N ALA A 233 24.64 8.11 9.34
CA ALA A 233 23.94 9.19 8.67
C ALA A 233 23.02 9.92 9.64
N ASP A 234 22.87 11.23 9.46
CA ASP A 234 21.80 12.02 10.05
C ASP A 234 20.49 11.84 9.24
N GLU A 235 20.62 11.65 7.93
CA GLU A 235 19.51 11.45 7.00
C GLU A 235 19.75 10.23 6.10
N ILE A 236 18.76 9.35 6.02
CA ILE A 236 18.72 8.26 5.06
C ILE A 236 17.73 8.64 3.96
N ILE A 237 18.17 8.59 2.70
CA ILE A 237 17.31 8.75 1.53
C ILE A 237 17.17 7.38 0.87
N VAL A 238 15.99 6.78 0.91
CA VAL A 238 15.69 5.54 0.18
C VAL A 238 15.06 5.91 -1.16
N THR A 239 15.67 5.45 -2.25
CA THR A 239 15.24 5.83 -3.60
C THR A 239 15.47 4.72 -4.63
N VAL A 240 15.13 5.01 -5.88
CA VAL A 240 15.40 4.16 -7.05
C VAL A 240 16.40 4.84 -7.98
N PRO A 241 17.14 4.08 -8.82
CA PRO A 241 18.23 4.63 -9.63
C PRO A 241 17.85 5.85 -10.48
N GLN A 242 16.62 5.88 -11.02
CA GLN A 242 16.14 6.98 -11.88
C GLN A 242 16.07 8.36 -11.19
N PHE A 243 16.06 8.42 -9.86
CA PHE A 243 15.94 9.68 -9.11
C PHE A 243 17.25 10.20 -8.52
N ARG A 244 18.33 9.42 -8.56
CA ARG A 244 19.61 9.79 -7.94
C ARG A 244 20.14 11.14 -8.42
N ASP A 245 20.19 11.34 -9.73
CA ASP A 245 20.69 12.59 -10.31
C ASP A 245 19.84 13.80 -9.91
N ALA A 246 18.51 13.64 -9.86
CA ALA A 246 17.59 14.70 -9.45
C ALA A 246 17.70 15.03 -7.94
N LEU A 247 18.09 14.06 -7.11
CA LEU A 247 18.31 14.22 -5.67
C LEU A 247 19.66 14.84 -5.33
N GLN A 248 20.67 14.73 -6.20
CA GLN A 248 22.03 15.16 -5.88
C GLN A 248 22.14 16.61 -5.37
N PRO A 249 21.43 17.61 -5.94
CA PRO A 249 21.45 18.98 -5.41
C PRO A 249 20.96 19.10 -3.97
N LEU A 250 20.01 18.25 -3.56
CA LEU A 250 19.53 18.18 -2.19
C LEU A 250 20.61 17.58 -1.28
N VAL A 251 21.19 16.45 -1.70
CA VAL A 251 22.27 15.76 -0.96
C VAL A 251 23.43 16.72 -0.70
N ASP A 252 23.88 17.45 -1.73
CA ASP A 252 24.95 18.43 -1.62
C ASP A 252 24.60 19.55 -0.62
N ALA A 253 23.35 20.04 -0.65
CA ALA A 253 22.90 21.07 0.27
C ALA A 253 22.83 20.59 1.73
N ARG A 254 22.38 19.35 1.97
CA ARG A 254 22.33 18.72 3.30
C ARG A 254 23.75 18.50 3.85
N GLN A 255 24.66 18.02 3.01
CA GLN A 255 26.08 17.88 3.36
C GLN A 255 26.75 19.22 3.65
N ALA A 256 26.49 20.25 2.82
CA ALA A 256 26.98 21.61 3.07
C ALA A 256 26.39 22.22 4.36
N ALA A 257 25.20 21.79 4.76
CA ALA A 257 24.58 22.15 6.04
C ALA A 257 25.14 21.36 7.24
N GLY A 258 26.03 20.39 7.01
CA GLY A 258 26.71 19.59 8.04
C GLY A 258 26.06 18.25 8.34
N LEU A 259 25.03 17.83 7.59
CA LEU A 259 24.39 16.52 7.75
C LEU A 259 25.18 15.43 7.00
N ARG A 260 25.30 14.26 7.60
CA ARG A 260 25.74 13.05 6.89
C ARG A 260 24.54 12.41 6.22
N VAL A 261 24.61 12.21 4.91
CA VAL A 261 23.49 11.67 4.11
C VAL A 261 23.87 10.30 3.55
N ALA A 262 23.02 9.31 3.75
CA ALA A 262 23.12 8.01 3.11
C ALA A 262 22.03 7.86 2.04
N VAL A 263 22.41 7.85 0.76
CA VAL A 263 21.49 7.57 -0.35
C VAL A 263 21.53 6.08 -0.67
N VAL A 264 20.40 5.40 -0.46
CA VAL A 264 20.28 3.95 -0.53
C VAL A 264 19.31 3.54 -1.64
N ASP A 265 19.77 2.66 -2.53
CA ASP A 265 18.86 2.06 -3.53
C ASP A 265 17.96 1.02 -2.86
N LEU A 266 16.67 1.11 -3.17
CA LEU A 266 15.65 0.20 -2.67
C LEU A 266 15.98 -1.27 -2.95
N THR A 267 16.58 -1.59 -4.10
CA THR A 267 17.04 -2.96 -4.41
C THR A 267 18.06 -3.47 -3.40
N ALA A 268 19.03 -2.64 -2.99
CA ALA A 268 20.01 -3.04 -1.98
C ALA A 268 19.36 -3.26 -0.60
N VAL A 269 18.30 -2.49 -0.29
CA VAL A 269 17.46 -2.70 0.91
C VAL A 269 16.78 -4.07 0.85
N TYR A 270 16.13 -4.42 -0.25
CA TYR A 270 15.49 -5.72 -0.43
C TYR A 270 16.48 -6.88 -0.40
N ASP A 271 17.61 -6.77 -1.10
CA ASP A 271 18.63 -7.81 -1.11
C ASP A 271 19.18 -8.08 0.30
N THR A 272 19.37 -7.01 1.08
CA THR A 272 19.95 -7.12 2.43
C THR A 272 18.93 -7.60 3.49
N PHE A 273 17.69 -7.13 3.42
CA PHE A 273 16.72 -7.30 4.51
C PHE A 273 15.51 -8.18 4.16
N ALA A 274 15.27 -8.48 2.88
CA ALA A 274 14.14 -9.30 2.41
C ALA A 274 14.55 -10.38 1.40
N HIS A 275 15.85 -10.69 1.28
CA HIS A 275 16.37 -11.71 0.36
C HIS A 275 15.96 -11.45 -1.11
N GLY A 276 15.97 -10.17 -1.51
CA GLY A 276 15.61 -9.72 -2.85
C GLY A 276 14.11 -9.62 -3.13
N ARG A 277 13.25 -9.91 -2.14
CA ARG A 277 11.80 -9.75 -2.26
C ARG A 277 11.42 -8.29 -2.02
N ALA A 278 10.56 -7.75 -2.88
CA ALA A 278 9.92 -6.47 -2.61
C ALA A 278 9.03 -6.59 -1.37
N ASP A 279 9.44 -5.93 -0.29
CA ASP A 279 8.74 -5.94 1.00
C ASP A 279 9.01 -4.63 1.75
N PRO A 280 8.00 -3.81 2.06
CA PRO A 280 8.19 -2.58 2.83
C PRO A 280 8.87 -2.84 4.19
N ALA A 281 8.72 -4.02 4.81
CA ALA A 281 9.41 -4.36 6.05
C ALA A 281 10.94 -4.25 5.95
N ALA A 282 11.50 -4.38 4.75
CA ALA A 282 12.93 -4.21 4.49
C ALA A 282 13.41 -2.77 4.79
N ILE A 283 12.58 -1.75 4.51
CA ILE A 283 12.88 -0.34 4.80
C ILE A 283 12.90 -0.10 6.32
N ARG A 284 11.92 -0.65 7.05
CA ARG A 284 11.91 -0.58 8.52
C ARG A 284 13.13 -1.27 9.13
N ALA A 285 13.51 -2.43 8.59
CA ALA A 285 14.71 -3.15 9.00
C ALA A 285 15.99 -2.35 8.74
N LEU A 286 16.08 -1.60 7.62
CA LEU A 286 17.17 -0.65 7.39
C LEU A 286 17.21 0.44 8.46
N VAL A 287 16.08 1.07 8.79
CA VAL A 287 16.01 2.11 9.84
C VAL A 287 16.47 1.56 11.19
N GLN A 288 15.99 0.37 11.57
CA GLN A 288 16.39 -0.30 12.81
C GLN A 288 17.87 -0.67 12.81
N GLN A 289 18.39 -1.21 11.69
CA GLN A 289 19.80 -1.52 11.53
C GLN A 289 20.67 -0.27 11.70
N ALA A 290 20.31 0.81 11.02
CA ALA A 290 21.04 2.06 11.05
C ALA A 290 21.09 2.68 12.44
N ARG A 291 19.96 2.71 13.15
CA ARG A 291 19.92 3.28 14.51
C ARG A 291 20.66 2.43 15.55
N THR A 292 20.78 1.13 15.32
CA THR A 292 21.33 0.19 16.31
C THR A 292 22.82 -0.08 16.10
N TYR A 293 23.27 -0.16 14.84
CA TYR A 293 24.59 -0.73 14.51
C TYR A 293 25.48 0.18 13.67
N TRP A 294 24.95 1.20 12.99
CA TRP A 294 25.80 2.17 12.29
C TRP A 294 26.54 3.07 13.28
N ALA A 295 27.69 3.61 12.87
CA ALA A 295 28.45 4.53 13.70
C ALA A 295 27.76 5.89 13.82
N SER A 296 27.88 6.53 14.99
CA SER A 296 27.30 7.84 15.28
C SER A 296 27.64 8.93 14.25
N PRO A 297 26.75 9.93 14.06
CA PRO A 297 25.33 9.98 14.45
C PRO A 297 24.42 8.87 13.88
N ALA A 298 23.43 8.51 14.68
CA ALA A 298 22.27 7.72 14.27
C ALA A 298 21.28 8.60 13.48
N PRO A 299 20.51 8.03 12.54
CA PRO A 299 19.62 8.79 11.68
C PRO A 299 18.49 9.44 12.48
N ARG A 300 18.24 10.70 12.13
CA ARG A 300 17.16 11.57 12.61
C ARG A 300 16.05 11.73 11.56
N TYR A 301 16.37 11.49 10.30
CA TYR A 301 15.48 11.68 9.17
C TYR A 301 15.50 10.48 8.22
N LEU A 302 14.34 10.12 7.70
CA LEU A 302 14.15 9.21 6.58
C LEU A 302 13.37 9.93 5.49
N LEU A 303 13.98 10.10 4.31
CA LEU A 303 13.30 10.57 3.11
C LEU A 303 13.05 9.40 2.17
N LEU A 304 11.78 9.13 1.88
CA LEU A 304 11.34 8.17 0.86
C LEU A 304 11.21 8.93 -0.46
N ALA A 305 12.19 8.75 -1.35
CA ALA A 305 12.26 9.51 -2.59
C ALA A 305 11.78 8.65 -3.77
N GLY A 306 10.48 8.71 -4.00
CA GLY A 306 9.71 7.97 -4.99
C GLY A 306 8.27 7.81 -4.52
N ASP A 307 7.35 7.63 -5.44
CA ASP A 307 5.95 7.39 -5.10
C ASP A 307 5.67 5.93 -4.72
N ALA A 308 4.49 5.66 -4.14
CA ALA A 308 4.05 4.33 -3.73
C ALA A 308 2.71 3.96 -4.39
N SER A 309 2.37 2.67 -4.39
CA SER A 309 1.04 2.24 -4.81
C SER A 309 0.55 1.02 -4.03
N TYR A 310 -0.77 0.92 -3.81
CA TYR A 310 -1.38 -0.32 -3.34
C TYR A 310 -1.38 -1.42 -4.41
N ASP A 311 -1.01 -1.10 -5.65
CA ASP A 311 -0.93 -2.01 -6.79
C ASP A 311 0.51 -2.21 -7.32
N PRO A 312 1.39 -2.87 -6.55
CA PRO A 312 2.78 -3.11 -6.96
C PRO A 312 2.92 -4.08 -8.13
N ARG A 313 1.84 -4.79 -8.51
CA ARG A 313 1.81 -5.77 -9.60
C ARG A 313 1.16 -5.25 -10.87
N ASP A 314 0.73 -3.99 -10.87
CA ASP A 314 0.11 -3.32 -12.01
C ASP A 314 -1.15 -4.02 -12.54
N HIS A 315 -1.99 -4.51 -11.63
CA HIS A 315 -3.28 -5.12 -11.97
C HIS A 315 -4.27 -4.12 -12.60
N LEU A 316 -4.19 -2.83 -12.21
CA LEU A 316 -5.07 -1.76 -12.71
C LEU A 316 -4.49 -0.97 -13.88
N ALA A 317 -3.25 -1.26 -14.31
CA ALA A 317 -2.55 -0.54 -15.38
C ALA A 317 -2.49 0.99 -15.15
N GLY A 318 -2.36 1.41 -13.88
CA GLY A 318 -2.37 2.82 -13.49
C GLY A 318 -1.10 3.59 -13.88
N PRO A 319 -1.18 4.92 -14.06
CA PRO A 319 0.00 5.77 -14.25
C PRO A 319 0.88 5.90 -13.01
N GLU A 320 0.33 5.77 -11.80
CA GLU A 320 1.09 5.90 -10.56
C GLU A 320 1.62 4.52 -10.12
N ARG A 321 2.94 4.33 -10.20
CA ARG A 321 3.64 3.07 -9.90
C ARG A 321 4.18 3.02 -8.48
N ASP A 322 4.32 1.81 -7.96
CA ASP A 322 5.00 1.54 -6.68
C ASP A 322 6.52 1.59 -6.85
N LEU A 323 7.12 2.78 -6.75
CA LEU A 323 8.56 2.99 -6.94
C LEU A 323 9.35 2.84 -5.65
N VAL A 324 8.86 3.43 -4.55
CA VAL A 324 9.35 3.23 -3.19
C VAL A 324 8.13 2.92 -2.33
N PRO A 325 7.94 1.68 -1.86
CA PRO A 325 6.68 1.28 -1.26
C PRO A 325 6.40 2.04 0.03
N THR A 326 5.12 2.00 0.42
CA THR A 326 4.64 2.36 1.75
C THR A 326 4.15 1.10 2.49
N ARG A 327 4.01 1.18 3.81
CA ARG A 327 3.33 0.13 4.57
C ARG A 327 1.83 0.39 4.51
N LEU A 328 1.07 -0.55 3.96
CA LEU A 328 -0.38 -0.55 4.13
C LEU A 328 -0.76 -1.07 5.53
N ILE A 329 -1.61 -0.34 6.24
CA ILE A 329 -2.21 -0.70 7.53
C ILE A 329 -3.73 -0.68 7.40
N ASP A 330 -4.41 -1.51 8.19
CA ASP A 330 -5.88 -1.56 8.21
C ASP A 330 -6.44 -0.51 9.18
N THR A 331 -7.38 0.32 8.72
CA THR A 331 -8.01 1.39 9.50
C THR A 331 -9.53 1.28 9.49
N ALA A 332 -10.18 1.74 10.56
CA ALA A 332 -11.62 1.54 10.76
C ALA A 332 -12.51 2.08 9.63
N PHE A 333 -12.14 3.23 9.03
CA PHE A 333 -13.00 3.92 8.07
C PHE A 333 -12.62 3.67 6.61
N THR A 334 -11.32 3.51 6.33
CA THR A 334 -10.78 3.40 4.96
C THR A 334 -10.42 1.96 4.62
N GLY A 335 -10.07 1.15 5.62
CA GLY A 335 -9.43 -0.15 5.45
C GLY A 335 -7.94 0.00 5.19
N TRP A 336 -7.38 -0.84 4.31
CA TRP A 336 -5.95 -0.85 3.98
C TRP A 336 -5.46 0.44 3.29
N THR A 337 -4.63 1.22 3.98
CA THR A 337 -4.08 2.53 3.56
C THR A 337 -2.64 2.76 4.02
N ALA A 338 -1.94 3.71 3.39
CA ALA A 338 -0.53 3.99 3.55
C ALA A 338 -0.15 4.56 4.93
N SER A 339 1.01 4.14 5.42
CA SER A 339 1.65 4.63 6.63
C SER A 339 3.17 4.61 6.45
N ASP A 340 3.75 5.77 6.16
CA ASP A 340 5.20 5.91 6.13
C ASP A 340 5.78 6.06 7.55
N VAL A 341 5.01 6.59 8.50
CA VAL A 341 5.38 6.69 9.93
C VAL A 341 5.73 5.32 10.50
N TRP A 342 5.11 4.24 9.99
CA TRP A 342 5.38 2.86 10.39
C TRP A 342 6.86 2.48 10.27
N TYR A 343 7.59 3.02 9.29
CA TYR A 343 9.03 2.75 9.11
C TYR A 343 9.89 3.25 10.27
N ALA A 344 9.42 4.26 11.01
CA ALA A 344 10.13 4.82 12.15
C ALA A 344 9.75 4.16 13.48
N LEU A 345 8.75 3.28 13.50
CA LEU A 345 8.32 2.64 14.76
C LEU A 345 9.29 1.54 15.20
N PRO A 346 9.61 1.45 16.51
CA PRO A 346 10.44 0.36 17.04
C PRO A 346 9.76 -1.02 16.93
N ASP A 347 8.46 -1.09 17.19
CA ASP A 347 7.62 -2.29 17.11
C ASP A 347 6.16 -1.89 16.77
N ASP A 348 5.25 -2.86 16.69
CA ASP A 348 3.84 -2.62 16.36
C ASP A 348 2.95 -2.40 17.60
N SER A 349 3.54 -2.20 18.78
CA SER A 349 2.80 -1.92 20.03
C SER A 349 1.96 -0.65 19.90
N PRO A 350 0.77 -0.59 20.52
CA PRO A 350 -0.02 0.64 20.61
C PRO A 350 0.74 1.83 21.23
N ALA A 351 1.69 1.56 22.13
CA ALA A 351 2.51 2.58 22.77
C ALA A 351 3.72 3.04 21.93
N ALA A 352 4.01 2.38 20.81
CA ALA A 352 5.18 2.68 19.98
C ALA A 352 5.04 4.04 19.30
N VAL A 353 6.02 4.91 19.50
CA VAL A 353 6.14 6.23 18.85
C VAL A 353 7.28 6.21 17.82
N PRO A 354 7.23 7.04 16.76
CA PRO A 354 8.29 7.07 15.76
C PRO A 354 9.62 7.48 16.38
N ALA A 355 10.72 6.85 15.97
CA ALA A 355 12.05 7.07 16.49
C ALA A 355 12.88 8.11 15.70
N LEU A 356 12.38 8.50 14.52
CA LEU A 356 12.92 9.52 13.63
C LEU A 356 11.77 10.15 12.82
N ALA A 357 12.00 11.29 12.17
CA ALA A 357 11.01 11.90 11.28
C ALA A 357 11.04 11.26 9.88
N VAL A 358 9.88 10.95 9.32
CA VAL A 358 9.74 10.37 7.97
C VAL A 358 9.08 11.39 7.06
N GLY A 359 9.66 11.62 5.88
CA GLY A 359 9.02 12.36 4.82
C GLY A 359 9.09 11.62 3.48
N ARG A 360 8.25 12.01 2.52
CA ARG A 360 8.19 11.42 1.19
C ARG A 360 8.22 12.49 0.10
N PHE A 361 9.01 12.26 -0.94
CA PHE A 361 8.84 12.89 -2.24
C PHE A 361 8.11 11.94 -3.18
N PRO A 362 6.79 12.08 -3.37
CA PRO A 362 6.00 11.20 -4.22
C PRO A 362 6.23 11.59 -5.69
N ALA A 363 7.33 11.12 -6.27
CA ALA A 363 7.66 11.34 -7.67
C ALA A 363 7.46 10.04 -8.46
N GLN A 364 6.83 10.15 -9.64
CA GLN A 364 6.83 9.11 -10.67
C GLN A 364 7.95 9.31 -11.68
N THR A 365 8.42 10.55 -11.87
CA THR A 365 9.39 10.92 -12.92
C THR A 365 10.56 11.76 -12.38
N PRO A 366 11.74 11.71 -13.02
CA PRO A 366 12.88 12.53 -12.61
C PRO A 366 12.59 14.04 -12.60
N ALA A 367 11.69 14.51 -13.50
CA ALA A 367 11.27 15.91 -13.54
C ALA A 367 10.47 16.32 -12.30
N GLN A 368 9.52 15.49 -11.86
CA GLN A 368 8.77 15.72 -10.62
C GLN A 368 9.69 15.73 -9.39
N MET A 369 10.65 14.80 -9.34
CA MET A 369 11.67 14.77 -8.28
C MET A 369 12.48 16.07 -8.26
N ALA A 370 12.99 16.49 -9.43
CA ALA A 370 13.76 17.72 -9.57
C ALA A 370 12.94 18.97 -9.17
N ALA A 371 11.64 19.01 -9.49
CA ALA A 371 10.74 20.09 -9.08
C ALA A 371 10.62 20.19 -7.55
N MET A 372 10.41 19.06 -6.86
CA MET A 372 10.34 19.03 -5.39
C MET A 372 11.67 19.42 -4.74
N VAL A 373 12.80 18.91 -5.25
CA VAL A 373 14.13 19.30 -4.79
C VAL A 373 14.37 20.80 -4.99
N ALA A 374 14.04 21.34 -6.16
CA ALA A 374 14.20 22.77 -6.45
C ALA A 374 13.36 23.64 -5.51
N LYS A 375 12.12 23.26 -5.23
CA LYS A 375 11.24 23.93 -4.27
C LYS A 375 11.82 23.95 -2.87
N THR A 376 12.29 22.80 -2.37
CA THR A 376 12.94 22.68 -1.05
C THR A 376 14.13 23.63 -0.95
N LEU A 377 15.03 23.62 -1.95
CA LEU A 377 16.21 24.49 -1.95
C LEU A 377 15.86 25.98 -2.11
N ALA A 378 14.86 26.30 -2.93
CA ALA A 378 14.38 27.67 -3.10
C ALA A 378 13.78 28.21 -1.80
N TYR A 379 12.95 27.40 -1.13
CA TYR A 379 12.39 27.72 0.17
C TYR A 379 13.50 27.95 1.21
N GLU A 380 14.56 27.14 1.26
CA GLU A 380 15.63 27.33 2.24
C GLU A 380 16.53 28.54 1.96
N ARG A 381 16.65 28.96 0.69
CA ARG A 381 17.42 30.13 0.28
C ARG A 381 16.66 31.44 0.38
N ALA A 382 15.33 31.39 0.37
CA ALA A 382 14.51 32.59 0.47
C ALA A 382 14.79 33.31 1.80
N ASP A 383 14.75 34.65 1.78
CA ASP A 383 15.00 35.47 2.97
C ASP A 383 14.11 35.02 4.14
N PRO A 384 14.68 34.60 5.29
CA PRO A 384 13.92 34.25 6.49
C PRO A 384 13.03 35.39 6.99
N ALA A 385 13.41 36.65 6.71
CA ALA A 385 12.62 37.82 7.08
C ALA A 385 11.55 38.21 6.04
N ALA A 386 11.36 37.41 4.98
CA ALA A 386 10.35 37.69 3.97
C ALA A 386 8.93 37.64 4.59
N PRO A 387 8.11 38.72 4.47
CA PRO A 387 6.85 38.83 5.20
C PRO A 387 5.84 37.69 4.97
N TRP A 388 5.88 37.05 3.80
CA TRP A 388 4.99 35.94 3.47
C TRP A 388 5.23 34.71 4.34
N ARG A 389 6.44 34.51 4.90
CA ARG A 389 6.75 33.36 5.76
C ARG A 389 6.01 33.42 7.09
N ASP A 390 5.71 34.63 7.57
CA ASP A 390 5.01 34.85 8.82
C ASP A 390 3.49 34.85 8.66
N THR A 391 2.94 34.64 7.47
CA THR A 391 1.48 34.60 7.29
C THR A 391 0.96 33.17 7.41
N ALA A 392 -0.18 33.02 8.08
CA ALA A 392 -0.93 31.78 8.10
C ALA A 392 -2.36 32.01 7.61
N LEU A 393 -2.82 31.20 6.67
CA LEU A 393 -4.21 31.16 6.24
C LEU A 393 -4.81 29.83 6.68
N ILE A 394 -5.83 29.86 7.53
CA ILE A 394 -6.53 28.67 7.99
C ILE A 394 -7.96 28.69 7.44
N LEU A 395 -8.31 27.66 6.69
CA LEU A 395 -9.65 27.48 6.14
C LEU A 395 -10.43 26.48 6.99
N ALA A 396 -11.70 26.78 7.26
CA ALA A 396 -12.62 25.90 7.98
C ALA A 396 -13.85 25.63 7.14
N ASP A 397 -14.22 24.37 7.00
CA ASP A 397 -15.50 23.93 6.45
C ASP A 397 -16.66 24.35 7.38
N ASN A 398 -17.84 24.53 6.81
CA ASN A 398 -19.04 25.02 7.51
C ASN A 398 -20.05 23.92 7.85
N ASP A 399 -19.80 22.68 7.41
CA ASP A 399 -20.71 21.54 7.63
C ASP A 399 -20.78 21.10 9.11
N ASP A 400 -19.68 21.24 9.86
CA ASP A 400 -19.62 20.98 11.31
C ASP A 400 -18.97 22.16 12.05
N PRO A 401 -19.65 22.77 13.06
CA PRO A 401 -19.08 23.87 13.84
C PRO A 401 -17.76 23.52 14.57
N GLY A 402 -17.50 22.24 14.79
CA GLY A 402 -16.25 21.73 15.35
C GLY A 402 -15.03 22.03 14.47
N PHE A 403 -15.18 22.10 13.14
CA PHE A 403 -14.08 22.47 12.25
C PHE A 403 -13.67 23.92 12.43
N ALA A 404 -14.62 24.84 12.47
CA ALA A 404 -14.36 26.26 12.73
C ALA A 404 -13.70 26.45 14.10
N ALA A 405 -14.20 25.79 15.15
CA ALA A 405 -13.60 25.85 16.48
C ALA A 405 -12.17 25.29 16.52
N ALA A 406 -11.89 24.18 15.83
CA ALA A 406 -10.55 23.61 15.74
C ALA A 406 -9.59 24.50 14.94
N ALA A 407 -10.05 25.10 13.84
CA ALA A 407 -9.29 26.06 13.04
C ALA A 407 -8.92 27.31 13.84
N GLU A 408 -9.87 27.88 14.59
CA GLU A 408 -9.63 29.02 15.48
C GLU A 408 -8.64 28.69 16.59
N ALA A 409 -8.79 27.52 17.24
CA ALA A 409 -7.87 27.07 18.28
C ALA A 409 -6.44 26.86 17.74
N PHE A 410 -6.31 26.26 16.55
CA PHE A 410 -5.03 26.09 15.87
C PHE A 410 -4.41 27.46 15.55
N ALA A 411 -5.16 28.36 14.93
CA ALA A 411 -4.71 29.71 14.59
C ALA A 411 -4.25 30.51 15.82
N ALA A 412 -4.99 30.44 16.93
CA ALA A 412 -4.66 31.14 18.16
C ALA A 412 -3.36 30.63 18.82
N ALA A 413 -3.00 29.36 18.59
CA ALA A 413 -1.77 28.78 19.10
C ALA A 413 -0.53 29.17 18.26
N LEU A 414 -0.69 29.57 17.00
CA LEU A 414 0.39 29.95 16.08
C LEU A 414 0.98 31.34 16.37
N ARG A 415 1.55 31.54 17.57
CA ARG A 415 2.09 32.84 18.04
C ARG A 415 3.12 33.49 17.13
N ALA A 416 3.77 32.68 16.31
CA ALA A 416 4.83 33.11 15.42
C ALA A 416 4.33 33.43 13.99
N TYR A 417 3.01 33.35 13.75
CA TYR A 417 2.36 33.70 12.50
C TYR A 417 1.28 34.78 12.70
N GLN A 418 1.12 35.64 11.69
CA GLN A 418 -0.06 36.45 11.46
C GLN A 418 -1.14 35.55 10.83
N ALA A 419 -1.91 34.89 11.69
CA ALA A 419 -2.94 33.94 11.28
C ALA A 419 -4.27 34.64 10.94
N ARG A 420 -4.88 34.26 9.81
CA ARG A 420 -6.25 34.59 9.42
C ARG A 420 -7.05 33.31 9.25
N VAL A 421 -8.24 33.25 9.84
CA VAL A 421 -9.20 32.16 9.65
C VAL A 421 -10.28 32.60 8.67
N ILE A 422 -10.65 31.75 7.71
CA ILE A 422 -11.83 31.91 6.85
C ILE A 422 -12.69 30.66 6.97
N THR A 423 -13.97 30.84 7.27
CA THR A 423 -14.95 29.76 7.21
C THR A 423 -15.64 29.75 5.85
N VAL A 424 -15.85 28.56 5.27
CA VAL A 424 -16.59 28.37 4.02
C VAL A 424 -17.99 28.97 4.14
N ALA A 425 -18.42 29.68 3.11
CA ALA A 425 -19.73 30.31 3.06
C ALA A 425 -20.27 30.32 1.62
N GLY A 426 -21.60 30.38 1.50
CA GLY A 426 -22.25 30.40 0.19
C GLY A 426 -21.93 29.15 -0.62
N ASP A 427 -21.55 29.33 -1.88
CA ASP A 427 -21.10 28.26 -2.78
C ASP A 427 -19.58 28.04 -2.74
N GLY A 428 -18.87 28.65 -1.78
CA GLY A 428 -17.42 28.55 -1.63
C GLY A 428 -16.60 29.33 -2.65
N SER A 429 -17.21 29.99 -3.66
CA SER A 429 -16.50 30.65 -4.75
C SER A 429 -15.63 31.83 -4.28
N GLU A 430 -16.10 32.62 -3.31
CA GLU A 430 -15.33 33.71 -2.72
C GLU A 430 -14.14 33.19 -1.92
N VAL A 431 -14.32 32.11 -1.14
CA VAL A 431 -13.25 31.48 -0.37
C VAL A 431 -12.19 30.89 -1.30
N ARG A 432 -12.60 30.24 -2.39
CA ARG A 432 -11.67 29.77 -3.43
C ARG A 432 -10.89 30.93 -4.05
N ALA A 433 -11.54 32.02 -4.41
CA ALA A 433 -10.87 33.19 -4.96
C ALA A 433 -9.87 33.82 -3.96
N ASP A 434 -10.25 33.89 -2.68
CA ASP A 434 -9.38 34.34 -1.59
C ASP A 434 -8.16 33.43 -1.41
N LEU A 435 -8.35 32.11 -1.46
CA LEU A 435 -7.28 31.14 -1.36
C LEU A 435 -6.29 31.28 -2.51
N LEU A 436 -6.77 31.37 -3.76
CA LEU A 436 -5.91 31.54 -4.93
C LEU A 436 -5.12 32.86 -4.87
N ARG A 437 -5.77 33.96 -4.46
CA ARG A 437 -5.07 35.24 -4.23
C ARG A 437 -4.02 35.14 -3.12
N ALA A 438 -4.32 34.40 -2.05
CA ALA A 438 -3.38 34.21 -0.95
C ALA A 438 -2.16 33.40 -1.42
N PHE A 439 -2.34 32.33 -2.20
CA PHE A 439 -1.24 31.63 -2.83
C PHE A 439 -0.37 32.59 -3.65
N ASP A 440 -0.97 33.35 -4.58
CA ASP A 440 -0.22 34.28 -5.43
C ASP A 440 0.59 35.32 -4.62
N ALA A 441 0.02 35.81 -3.51
CA ALA A 441 0.70 36.72 -2.59
C ALA A 441 1.84 36.05 -1.79
N GLY A 442 1.76 34.74 -1.58
CA GLY A 442 2.64 33.95 -0.74
C GLY A 442 2.07 33.75 0.66
N ILE A 443 2.13 32.50 1.14
CA ILE A 443 1.66 32.08 2.46
C ILE A 443 2.77 31.25 3.11
N GLY A 444 3.02 31.44 4.39
CA GLY A 444 3.97 30.61 5.15
C GLY A 444 3.36 29.29 5.57
N LEU A 445 2.15 29.33 6.13
CA LEU A 445 1.38 28.15 6.54
C LEU A 445 -0.06 28.19 6.02
N LEU A 446 -0.47 27.15 5.32
CA LEU A 446 -1.84 26.92 4.90
C LEU A 446 -2.44 25.77 5.71
N GLY A 447 -3.51 26.05 6.46
CA GLY A 447 -4.30 25.06 7.18
C GLY A 447 -5.65 24.83 6.53
N TYR A 448 -6.12 23.59 6.48
CA TYR A 448 -7.52 23.26 6.13
C TYR A 448 -8.12 22.34 7.20
N PHE A 449 -9.33 22.66 7.66
CA PHE A 449 -10.07 21.93 8.68
C PHE A 449 -11.47 21.65 8.14
N GLY A 450 -11.76 20.41 7.75
CA GLY A 450 -13.04 20.13 7.11
C GLY A 450 -13.14 18.80 6.41
N HIS A 451 -14.27 18.58 5.72
CA HIS A 451 -14.43 17.42 4.87
C HIS A 451 -13.56 17.53 3.62
N GLY A 452 -13.08 16.39 3.15
CA GLY A 452 -12.21 16.32 2.00
C GLY A 452 -12.30 14.95 1.37
N SER A 453 -11.81 14.89 0.14
CA SER A 453 -11.57 13.65 -0.56
C SER A 453 -10.14 13.63 -1.07
N LEU A 454 -9.83 12.62 -1.88
CA LEU A 454 -8.53 12.46 -2.48
C LEU A 454 -8.06 13.69 -3.29
N ASN A 455 -8.98 14.40 -3.94
CA ASN A 455 -8.64 15.44 -4.91
C ASN A 455 -9.27 16.84 -4.64
N LEU A 456 -10.01 17.03 -3.55
CA LEU A 456 -10.64 18.31 -3.23
C LEU A 456 -10.96 18.50 -1.74
N TRP A 457 -11.13 19.76 -1.36
CA TRP A 457 -11.59 20.24 -0.06
C TRP A 457 -13.00 20.82 -0.13
N ALA A 458 -13.83 20.49 0.87
CA ALA A 458 -15.23 20.87 1.07
C ALA A 458 -16.18 20.40 -0.04
N GLN A 459 -17.47 20.26 0.27
CA GLN A 459 -18.47 19.89 -0.73
C GLN A 459 -18.59 20.96 -1.83
N GLU A 460 -18.36 22.23 -1.47
CA GLU A 460 -18.32 23.41 -2.34
C GLU A 460 -17.11 23.44 -3.28
N ARG A 461 -16.15 22.51 -3.12
CA ARG A 461 -14.91 22.43 -3.92
C ARG A 461 -14.09 23.72 -3.82
N VAL A 462 -13.82 24.16 -2.59
CA VAL A 462 -13.07 25.41 -2.33
C VAL A 462 -11.60 25.32 -2.75
N PHE A 463 -11.08 24.10 -2.90
CA PHE A 463 -9.78 23.85 -3.50
C PHE A 463 -9.74 22.44 -4.09
N SER A 464 -9.14 22.27 -5.27
CA SER A 464 -9.00 20.96 -5.91
C SER A 464 -7.72 20.84 -6.73
N VAL A 465 -7.43 19.62 -7.22
CA VAL A 465 -6.28 19.37 -8.11
C VAL A 465 -6.31 20.24 -9.37
N GLU A 466 -7.48 20.60 -9.89
CA GLU A 466 -7.60 21.50 -11.04
C GLU A 466 -7.22 22.96 -10.71
N ASP A 467 -7.35 23.37 -9.46
CA ASP A 467 -6.94 24.69 -9.00
C ASP A 467 -5.43 24.78 -8.77
N VAL A 468 -4.78 23.68 -8.39
CA VAL A 468 -3.32 23.62 -8.26
C VAL A 468 -2.61 24.01 -9.57
N ALA A 469 -3.15 23.59 -10.72
CA ALA A 469 -2.60 23.93 -12.04
C ALA A 469 -2.64 25.44 -12.36
N LYS A 470 -3.38 26.24 -11.58
CA LYS A 470 -3.53 27.69 -11.77
C LYS A 470 -2.62 28.51 -10.83
N LEU A 471 -1.94 27.85 -9.89
CA LEU A 471 -1.11 28.53 -8.90
C LEU A 471 0.10 29.19 -9.55
N SER A 472 0.44 30.39 -9.08
CA SER A 472 1.58 31.16 -9.60
C SER A 472 2.49 31.70 -8.49
N ASN A 473 2.46 31.06 -7.33
CA ASN A 473 3.19 31.50 -6.13
C ASN A 473 4.71 31.31 -6.21
N ARG A 474 5.24 30.65 -7.26
CA ARG A 474 6.68 30.47 -7.53
C ARG A 474 7.41 29.96 -6.28
N ASP A 475 8.40 30.70 -5.80
CA ASP A 475 9.24 30.34 -4.65
C ASP A 475 8.62 30.74 -3.28
N ARG A 476 7.42 31.33 -3.27
CA ARG A 476 6.67 31.65 -2.04
C ARG A 476 5.77 30.48 -1.68
N LEU A 477 6.39 29.41 -1.20
CA LEU A 477 5.77 28.11 -1.03
C LEU A 477 5.29 27.91 0.42
N PRO A 478 4.00 27.66 0.66
CA PRO A 478 3.52 27.33 1.99
C PRO A 478 3.94 25.93 2.44
N LEU A 479 4.01 25.79 3.76
CA LEU A 479 3.76 24.53 4.45
C LEU A 479 2.26 24.29 4.49
N VAL A 480 1.81 23.07 4.20
CA VAL A 480 0.39 22.70 4.22
C VAL A 480 0.11 21.73 5.36
N PHE A 481 -0.96 21.96 6.11
CA PHE A 481 -1.50 21.03 7.09
C PHE A 481 -3.00 20.88 6.89
N THR A 482 -3.49 19.64 6.86
CA THR A 482 -4.93 19.40 6.69
C THR A 482 -5.48 18.50 7.78
N LEU A 483 -6.46 18.99 8.54
CA LEU A 483 -7.38 18.20 9.33
C LEU A 483 -8.56 17.82 8.44
N THR A 484 -8.44 16.70 7.72
CA THR A 484 -9.42 16.25 6.71
C THR A 484 -9.31 14.73 6.45
N CYS A 485 -9.90 14.24 5.37
CA CYS A 485 -9.77 12.85 4.93
C CYS A 485 -9.04 12.75 3.57
N LEU A 486 -8.21 11.71 3.39
CA LEU A 486 -7.66 11.22 2.11
C LEU A 486 -6.81 12.20 1.26
N SER A 487 -6.58 13.44 1.69
CA SER A 487 -5.81 14.44 0.91
C SER A 487 -4.34 14.03 0.65
N GLY A 488 -3.84 13.02 1.38
CA GLY A 488 -2.55 12.38 1.17
C GLY A 488 -2.65 10.87 0.92
N PHE A 489 -3.73 10.39 0.29
CA PHE A 489 -3.86 8.99 -0.15
C PHE A 489 -3.01 8.75 -1.41
N PHE A 490 -1.69 8.87 -1.25
CA PHE A 490 -0.70 8.81 -2.33
C PHE A 490 -0.50 7.41 -2.92
N GLU A 491 -1.03 6.37 -2.27
CA GLU A 491 -0.94 4.99 -2.74
C GLU A 491 -1.90 4.66 -3.90
N HIS A 492 -2.69 5.62 -4.41
CA HIS A 492 -3.71 5.34 -5.43
C HIS A 492 -3.12 5.26 -6.85
N PRO A 493 -3.17 4.10 -7.53
CA PRO A 493 -2.49 3.86 -8.81
C PRO A 493 -3.01 4.70 -9.97
N THR A 494 -4.25 5.20 -9.90
CA THR A 494 -4.90 5.89 -11.03
C THR A 494 -5.25 7.35 -10.80
N THR A 495 -5.16 7.84 -9.55
CA THR A 495 -5.59 9.19 -9.20
C THR A 495 -4.63 9.74 -8.17
N PRO A 496 -3.75 10.68 -8.54
CA PRO A 496 -2.87 11.31 -7.57
C PRO A 496 -3.69 12.18 -6.60
N SER A 497 -3.31 12.15 -5.34
CA SER A 497 -3.91 12.93 -4.27
C SER A 497 -3.56 14.42 -4.38
N LEU A 498 -4.38 15.26 -3.75
CA LEU A 498 -4.17 16.71 -3.73
C LEU A 498 -2.81 17.09 -3.12
N GLY A 499 -2.38 16.39 -2.07
CA GLY A 499 -1.06 16.59 -1.45
C GLY A 499 0.09 16.34 -2.42
N GLU A 500 0.02 15.28 -3.22
CA GLU A 500 1.04 14.98 -4.24
C GLU A 500 1.07 16.05 -5.33
N ILE A 501 -0.10 16.41 -5.86
CA ILE A 501 -0.19 17.40 -6.94
C ILE A 501 0.35 18.77 -6.49
N LEU A 502 0.11 19.18 -5.24
CA LEU A 502 0.70 20.40 -4.66
C LEU A 502 2.22 20.39 -4.66
N LEU A 503 2.84 19.26 -4.30
CA LEU A 503 4.29 19.12 -4.28
C LEU A 503 4.88 19.00 -5.69
N ARG A 504 4.21 18.28 -6.59
CA ARG A 504 4.64 18.06 -7.98
C ARG A 504 4.46 19.29 -8.88
N ALA A 505 3.60 20.25 -8.52
CA ALA A 505 3.26 21.39 -9.36
C ALA A 505 4.48 22.21 -9.81
N GLU A 506 4.63 22.46 -11.10
CA GLU A 506 5.66 23.37 -11.61
C GLU A 506 5.21 24.84 -11.44
N GLY A 507 6.13 25.73 -11.03
CA GLY A 507 5.83 27.16 -10.93
C GLY A 507 5.03 27.63 -9.70
N GLY A 508 4.76 26.75 -8.75
CA GLY A 508 4.05 27.07 -7.52
C GLY A 508 3.72 25.85 -6.66
N GLY A 509 2.61 25.87 -5.94
CA GLY A 509 2.18 24.77 -5.06
C GLY A 509 2.75 24.91 -3.65
N ALA A 510 3.12 23.80 -3.02
CA ALA A 510 3.64 23.75 -1.65
C ALA A 510 5.07 23.21 -1.59
N VAL A 511 5.80 23.55 -0.52
CA VAL A 511 7.13 22.96 -0.25
C VAL A 511 7.01 21.64 0.50
N ALA A 512 5.99 21.51 1.35
CA ALA A 512 5.69 20.30 2.10
C ALA A 512 4.22 20.31 2.56
N ALA A 513 3.67 19.13 2.84
CA ALA A 513 2.31 18.93 3.30
C ALA A 513 2.24 17.78 4.33
N LEU A 514 1.69 18.05 5.52
CA LEU A 514 1.33 17.01 6.48
C LEU A 514 -0.15 16.68 6.29
N VAL A 515 -0.42 15.51 5.70
CA VAL A 515 -1.73 15.15 5.15
C VAL A 515 -2.11 13.70 5.50
N PRO A 516 -3.41 13.41 5.69
CA PRO A 516 -3.88 12.06 5.99
C PRO A 516 -4.06 11.19 4.74
N SER A 517 -3.59 9.95 4.79
CA SER A 517 -3.95 8.88 3.85
C SER A 517 -5.32 8.26 4.17
N SER A 518 -5.77 8.27 5.43
CA SER A 518 -7.05 7.69 5.83
C SER A 518 -8.13 8.73 6.14
N ALA A 519 -9.40 8.34 6.10
CA ALA A 519 -10.44 8.99 6.87
C ALA A 519 -10.24 8.76 8.38
N ALA A 520 -10.58 9.78 9.18
CA ALA A 520 -10.52 9.76 10.63
C ALA A 520 -11.51 10.77 11.21
N VAL A 521 -11.88 10.62 12.48
CA VAL A 521 -12.81 11.53 13.17
C VAL A 521 -12.12 12.82 13.61
N LEU A 522 -12.85 13.94 13.58
CA LEU A 522 -12.35 15.27 13.96
C LEU A 522 -11.69 15.28 15.35
N SER A 523 -12.30 14.61 16.34
CA SER A 523 -11.81 14.60 17.73
C SER A 523 -10.39 14.08 17.86
N ASP A 524 -10.05 13.04 17.08
CA ASP A 524 -8.76 12.38 17.15
C ASP A 524 -7.71 13.17 16.36
N GLN A 525 -8.08 13.69 15.19
CA GLN A 525 -7.18 14.52 14.38
C GLN A 525 -6.82 15.84 15.08
N ARG A 526 -7.73 16.40 15.89
CA ARG A 526 -7.48 17.63 16.65
C ARG A 526 -6.28 17.50 17.59
N LEU A 527 -6.03 16.31 18.15
CA LEU A 527 -4.88 16.10 19.03
C LEU A 527 -3.54 16.26 18.29
N LEU A 528 -3.47 15.80 17.03
CA LEU A 528 -2.29 16.05 16.18
C LEU A 528 -2.16 17.54 15.84
N ALA A 529 -3.26 18.20 15.49
CA ALA A 529 -3.27 19.64 15.18
C ALA A 529 -2.77 20.48 16.37
N GLU A 530 -3.21 20.16 17.60
CA GLU A 530 -2.74 20.83 18.81
C GLU A 530 -1.26 20.57 19.08
N GLY A 531 -0.79 19.33 18.89
CA GLY A 531 0.62 18.97 19.00
C GLY A 531 1.49 19.75 18.02
N LEU A 532 1.06 19.83 16.76
CA LEU A 532 1.73 20.58 15.71
C LEU A 532 1.75 22.09 15.98
N ALA A 533 0.61 22.66 16.40
CA ALA A 533 0.52 24.08 16.72
C ALA A 533 1.47 24.46 17.87
N ARG A 534 1.56 23.62 18.91
CA ARG A 534 2.54 23.80 20.00
C ARG A 534 3.97 23.72 19.50
N ALA A 535 4.31 22.71 18.69
CA ALA A 535 5.65 22.57 18.12
C ALA A 535 6.05 23.80 17.26
N LEU A 536 5.11 24.30 16.44
CA LEU A 536 5.30 25.52 15.65
C LEU A 536 5.44 26.79 16.52
N ALA A 537 4.71 26.87 17.62
CA ALA A 537 4.74 28.02 18.54
C ALA A 537 6.01 28.07 19.39
N ASP A 538 6.49 26.91 19.82
CA ASP A 538 7.63 26.75 20.74
C ASP A 538 8.98 26.73 20.01
N ARG A 539 9.01 26.96 18.69
CA ARG A 539 10.24 27.11 17.92
C ARG A 539 11.12 28.20 18.56
N GLN A 540 12.24 27.80 19.15
CA GLN A 540 13.21 28.72 19.75
C GLN A 540 14.45 28.80 18.88
N GLY A 541 15.07 29.98 18.82
CA GLY A 541 16.13 30.35 17.86
C GLY A 541 17.18 29.25 17.61
N GLY A 542 17.46 29.01 16.33
CA GLY A 542 18.32 27.94 15.85
C GLY A 542 17.81 27.38 14.52
N ARG A 543 18.57 26.45 13.90
CA ARG A 543 18.08 25.68 12.74
C ARG A 543 17.07 24.63 13.21
N VAL A 544 15.78 24.91 13.07
CA VAL A 544 14.69 23.96 13.30
C VAL A 544 14.27 23.36 11.95
N THR A 545 14.07 22.04 11.90
CA THR A 545 13.56 21.37 10.69
C THR A 545 12.08 21.06 10.80
N LEU A 546 11.39 20.97 9.66
CA LEU A 546 10.00 20.54 9.61
C LEU A 546 9.80 19.16 10.23
N GLY A 547 10.70 18.22 9.94
CA GLY A 547 10.66 16.87 10.47
C GLY A 547 10.76 16.84 11.99
N ASP A 548 11.60 17.68 12.61
CA ASP A 548 11.68 17.76 14.08
C ASP A 548 10.34 18.21 14.69
N LEU A 549 9.66 19.18 14.09
CA LEU A 549 8.36 19.68 14.56
C LEU A 549 7.25 18.61 14.40
N VAL A 550 7.22 17.94 13.25
CA VAL A 550 6.26 16.85 12.97
C VAL A 550 6.51 15.67 13.90
N HIS A 551 7.77 15.29 14.11
CA HIS A 551 8.17 14.21 15.02
C HIS A 551 7.80 14.53 16.46
N GLN A 552 7.99 15.78 16.92
CA GLN A 552 7.54 16.24 18.24
C GLN A 552 6.01 16.11 18.38
N ALA A 553 5.25 16.53 17.36
CA ALA A 553 3.79 16.42 17.39
C ALA A 553 3.32 14.95 17.43
N GLN A 554 3.91 14.09 16.60
CA GLN A 554 3.59 12.67 16.50
C GLN A 554 3.95 11.87 17.76
N THR A 555 5.13 12.10 18.34
CA THR A 555 5.53 11.45 19.59
C THR A 555 4.65 11.86 20.78
N GLY A 556 4.06 13.05 20.73
CA GLY A 556 3.06 13.51 21.71
C GLY A 556 1.72 12.75 21.68
N LEU A 557 1.47 11.93 20.66
CA LEU A 557 0.24 11.11 20.53
C LEU A 557 0.37 9.69 21.12
N GLY A 558 1.48 9.37 21.80
CA GLY A 558 1.72 8.03 22.35
C GLY A 558 0.66 7.59 23.37
N ASP A 559 0.31 6.30 23.34
CA ASP A 559 -0.57 5.58 24.27
C ASP A 559 -1.92 6.28 24.56
N GLN A 560 -2.69 6.51 23.48
CA GLN A 560 -4.02 7.14 23.53
C GLN A 560 -5.13 6.13 23.16
N SER A 561 -6.10 6.53 22.34
CA SER A 561 -7.16 5.66 21.80
C SER A 561 -6.74 5.00 20.48
N PRO A 562 -7.42 3.93 20.04
CA PRO A 562 -7.20 3.33 18.71
C PRO A 562 -7.34 4.33 17.55
N GLY A 563 -8.31 5.24 17.59
CA GLY A 563 -8.50 6.25 16.55
C GLY A 563 -7.37 7.29 16.50
N VAL A 564 -6.84 7.70 17.66
CA VAL A 564 -5.64 8.57 17.72
C VAL A 564 -4.40 7.83 17.22
N ARG A 565 -4.29 6.53 17.47
CA ARG A 565 -3.23 5.69 16.91
C ARG A 565 -3.32 5.64 15.39
N GLU A 566 -4.52 5.48 14.81
CA GLU A 566 -4.71 5.57 13.36
C GLU A 566 -4.30 6.93 12.80
N VAL A 567 -4.64 8.04 13.48
CA VAL A 567 -4.19 9.39 13.10
C VAL A 567 -2.67 9.48 13.07
N LEU A 568 -1.97 9.01 14.11
CA LEU A 568 -0.51 8.98 14.14
C LEU A 568 0.07 8.22 12.94
N LEU A 569 -0.52 7.08 12.58
CA LEU A 569 0.00 6.23 11.51
C LEU A 569 -0.32 6.74 10.11
N THR A 570 -1.42 7.45 9.93
CA THR A 570 -1.95 7.81 8.60
C THR A 570 -1.69 9.26 8.21
N PHE A 571 -1.20 10.10 9.13
CA PHE A 571 -0.71 11.44 8.80
C PHE A 571 0.74 11.38 8.33
N ASN A 572 0.92 11.52 7.02
CA ASN A 572 2.21 11.42 6.35
C ASN A 572 2.73 12.82 5.99
N LEU A 573 4.03 13.04 6.20
CA LEU A 573 4.71 14.22 5.70
C LEU A 573 5.12 13.99 4.25
N LEU A 574 4.43 14.63 3.32
CA LEU A 574 4.88 14.76 1.95
C LEU A 574 5.83 15.95 1.89
N GLY A 575 7.10 15.73 1.62
CA GLY A 575 8.17 16.72 1.63
C GLY A 575 9.46 16.20 2.24
N ASP A 576 10.46 17.07 2.28
CA ASP A 576 11.74 16.77 2.91
C ASP A 576 11.64 16.92 4.45
N PRO A 577 11.87 15.86 5.25
CA PRO A 577 11.87 15.97 6.71
C PRO A 577 13.01 16.83 7.25
N ALA A 578 14.13 16.96 6.56
CA ALA A 578 15.26 17.81 6.93
C ALA A 578 15.09 19.28 6.45
N LEU A 579 13.94 19.63 5.85
CA LEU A 579 13.62 21.00 5.43
C LEU A 579 13.79 21.99 6.59
N THR A 580 14.67 22.97 6.44
CA THR A 580 14.87 24.01 7.45
C THR A 580 13.75 25.05 7.40
N ILE A 581 13.09 25.29 8.53
CA ILE A 581 12.11 26.36 8.70
C ILE A 581 12.80 27.48 9.47
N ALA A 582 13.45 28.39 8.74
CA ALA A 582 14.22 29.49 9.33
C ALA A 582 13.31 30.57 9.95
N HIS A 583 13.73 31.10 11.10
CA HIS A 583 13.32 32.39 11.66
C HIS A 583 14.54 33.25 11.98
#